data_AF-A0A7K0PPB0-F1
#
_entry.id   AF-A0A7K0PPB0-F1
#
_cell.length_a   1.000
_cell.length_b   1.000
_cell.length_c   1.000
_cell.angle_alpha   90.00
_cell.angle_beta   90.00
_cell.angle_gamma   90.00
#
_symmetry.space_group_name_H-M   'P 1'
#
loop_
_entity.id
_entity.type
_entity.pdbx_description
1 polymer ?
#
loop_
_entity_poly.entity_id
_entity_poly.type
_entity_poly.pdbx_seq_one_letter_code
_entity_poly.pdbx_strand_id
1 'polypeptide(L)'
;MYRDCCRIGADIAPAALLAGLIMNVTIIVVALYAIGALRMRWSRIVATAMLVTGVMVSSAFAWNVGPIPEVARDRSALKCSMVGATELCLWSEHDGPTQVFRTTLTAVIVALTREDLPIPGRWSEELASPSSVGTLTLDLWKSDPDSVRWSIAQGLAPWPACAFEAAVAPLSGSSIDVLRGWWFTAMGGSEAMLQENLGWLIADPSASGGIPIKDLYSTLSAVSIATRNAWLERLSALVAKCQSPDDYSIQ
;
A
#
# COMPACT_ATOMS: atom_id res chain seq x y z
N MET A 1 -9.55 17.72 -2.02
CA MET A 1 -8.39 18.19 -1.23
C MET A 1 -8.14 17.13 -0.17
N TYR A 2 -7.40 16.07 -0.50
CA TYR A 2 -7.08 15.01 0.47
C TYR A 2 -5.93 15.54 1.34
N ARG A 3 -6.31 16.02 2.53
CA ARG A 3 -5.40 16.13 3.66
C ARG A 3 -5.31 14.73 4.23
N ASP A 4 -4.14 14.11 4.16
CA ASP A 4 -3.50 13.41 5.27
C ASP A 4 -2.33 12.58 4.72
N CYS A 5 -1.26 12.51 5.50
CA CYS A 5 0.04 11.95 5.12
C CYS A 5 0.04 10.41 5.03
N CYS A 6 -1.13 9.77 4.97
CA CYS A 6 -1.33 8.32 5.06
C CYS A 6 -2.18 7.80 3.90
N ARG A 7 -2.05 6.50 3.62
CA ARG A 7 -3.01 5.78 2.77
C ARG A 7 -4.43 5.92 3.29
N ILE A 8 -5.43 5.89 2.41
CA ILE A 8 -6.85 6.15 2.75
C ILE A 8 -7.43 5.13 3.76
N GLY A 9 -6.85 3.92 3.84
CA GLY A 9 -7.17 2.90 4.85
C GLY A 9 -6.37 2.97 6.14
N ALA A 10 -5.52 3.98 6.32
CA ALA A 10 -4.59 4.09 7.44
C ALA A 10 -4.66 5.47 8.10
N ASP A 11 -4.52 5.46 9.43
CA ASP A 11 -4.26 6.65 10.23
C ASP A 11 -2.78 6.69 10.63
N ILE A 12 -2.25 7.89 10.92
CA ILE A 12 -0.89 8.02 11.47
C ILE A 12 -0.86 7.28 12.81
N ALA A 13 0.11 6.39 12.98
CA ALA A 13 0.35 5.67 14.23
C ALA A 13 0.47 6.69 15.39
N PRO A 14 -0.40 6.63 16.43
CA PRO A 14 -0.35 7.58 17.54
C PRO A 14 1.00 7.59 18.26
N ALA A 15 1.69 6.44 18.28
CA ALA A 15 3.04 6.29 18.81
C ALA A 15 4.08 7.13 18.04
N ALA A 16 3.94 7.28 16.72
CA ALA A 16 4.80 8.15 15.90
C ALA A 16 4.61 9.64 16.26
N LEU A 17 3.35 10.05 16.43
CA LEU A 17 3.01 11.42 16.85
C LEU A 17 3.54 11.72 18.25
N LEU A 18 3.37 10.78 19.18
CA LEU A 18 3.88 10.89 20.55
C LEU A 18 5.41 10.98 20.59
N ALA A 19 6.11 10.12 19.84
CA ALA A 19 7.57 10.18 19.75
C ALA A 19 8.05 11.55 19.24
N GLY A 20 7.48 12.02 18.12
CA GLY A 20 7.80 13.35 17.57
C GLY A 20 7.50 14.48 18.55
N LEU A 21 6.39 14.42 19.27
CA LEU A 21 6.02 15.42 20.28
C LEU A 21 6.99 15.43 21.47
N ILE A 22 7.35 14.26 21.99
CA ILE A 22 8.30 14.12 23.12
C ILE A 22 9.66 14.68 22.72
N MET A 23 10.15 14.36 21.52
CA MET A 23 11.43 14.86 21.02
C MET A 23 11.43 16.39 20.89
N ASN A 24 10.37 16.96 20.28
CA ASN A 24 10.25 18.41 20.11
C ASN A 24 10.19 19.15 21.45
N VAL A 25 9.37 18.67 22.40
CA VAL A 25 9.29 19.25 23.74
C VAL A 25 10.65 19.17 24.45
N THR A 26 11.35 18.04 24.33
CA THR A 26 12.68 17.87 24.91
C THR A 26 13.66 18.90 24.36
N ILE A 27 13.73 19.08 23.04
CA ILE A 27 14.60 20.07 22.39
C ILE A 27 14.28 21.49 22.87
N ILE A 28 12.98 21.84 22.94
CA ILE A 28 12.55 23.18 23.40
C ILE A 28 12.98 23.41 24.84
N VAL A 29 12.75 22.45 25.74
CA VAL A 29 13.11 22.58 27.16
C VAL A 29 14.64 22.67 27.33
N VAL A 30 15.40 21.84 26.61
CA VAL A 30 16.87 21.89 26.62
C VAL A 30 17.39 23.23 26.09
N ALA A 31 16.80 23.76 25.01
CA ALA A 31 17.15 25.06 24.46
C ALA A 31 16.85 26.20 25.46
N LEU A 32 15.67 26.19 26.10
CA LEU A 32 15.31 27.16 27.14
C LEU A 32 16.26 27.08 28.34
N TYR A 33 16.65 25.88 28.76
CA TYR A 33 17.66 25.68 29.81
C TYR A 33 19.03 26.23 29.38
N ALA A 34 19.44 25.99 28.15
CA ALA A 34 20.70 26.50 27.62
C ALA A 34 20.74 28.04 27.58
N ILE A 35 19.62 28.68 27.23
CA ILE A 35 19.49 30.15 27.20
C ILE A 35 19.43 30.73 28.62
N GLY A 36 18.59 30.19 29.50
CA GLY A 36 18.34 30.73 30.84
C GLY A 36 19.47 30.48 31.85
N ALA A 37 20.27 29.44 31.64
CA ALA A 37 21.21 28.94 32.64
C ALA A 37 22.70 29.20 32.30
N LEU A 38 22.98 30.21 31.48
CA LEU A 38 24.33 30.66 31.10
C LEU A 38 25.28 30.92 32.28
N ARG A 39 24.77 31.06 33.52
CA ARG A 39 25.55 31.39 34.72
C ARG A 39 25.77 30.24 35.72
N MET A 40 25.17 29.06 35.55
CA MET A 40 25.33 27.94 36.51
C MET A 40 26.06 26.74 35.90
N ARG A 41 27.14 26.25 36.55
CA ARG A 41 27.90 25.07 36.10
C ARG A 41 27.07 23.77 36.02
N TRP A 42 26.02 23.65 36.83
CA TRP A 42 25.17 22.47 36.91
C TRP A 42 24.13 22.38 35.78
N SER A 43 23.89 23.48 35.06
CA SER A 43 22.86 23.54 34.02
C SER A 43 23.16 22.64 32.83
N ARG A 44 24.44 22.47 32.49
CA ARG A 44 24.87 21.59 31.39
C ARG A 44 24.59 20.13 31.68
N ILE A 45 24.82 19.68 32.93
CA ILE A 45 24.57 18.28 33.32
C ILE A 45 23.06 17.99 33.26
N VAL A 46 22.23 18.89 33.79
CA VAL A 46 20.78 18.75 33.77
C VAL A 46 20.24 18.77 32.34
N ALA A 47 20.71 19.69 31.49
CA ALA A 47 20.29 19.77 30.09
C ALA A 47 20.67 18.51 29.30
N THR A 48 21.90 17.99 29.49
CA THR A 48 22.33 16.75 28.83
C THR A 48 21.52 15.55 29.32
N ALA A 49 21.29 15.43 30.62
CA ALA A 49 20.47 14.35 31.18
C ALA A 49 19.05 14.39 30.60
N MET A 50 18.44 15.58 30.55
CA MET A 50 17.10 15.77 30.01
C MET A 50 17.02 15.44 28.51
N LEU A 51 18.04 15.81 27.74
CA LEU A 51 18.14 15.44 26.32
C LEU A 51 18.24 13.91 26.15
N VAL A 52 19.12 13.26 26.90
CA VAL A 52 19.29 11.80 26.84
C VAL A 52 18.00 11.07 27.23
N THR A 53 17.33 11.50 28.28
CA THR A 53 16.05 10.91 28.70
C THR A 53 14.98 11.12 27.63
N GLY A 54 14.86 12.33 27.07
CA GLY A 54 13.87 12.60 26.03
C GLY A 54 14.11 11.80 24.75
N VAL A 55 15.37 11.63 24.35
CA VAL A 55 15.74 10.75 23.22
C VAL A 55 15.36 9.30 23.53
N MET A 56 15.74 8.76 24.68
CA MET A 56 15.42 7.38 25.08
C MET A 56 13.91 7.12 25.09
N VAL A 57 13.13 8.03 25.68
CA VAL A 57 11.67 7.89 25.75
C VAL A 57 11.04 8.01 24.36
N SER A 58 11.47 8.99 23.55
CA SER A 58 11.01 9.13 22.17
C SER A 58 11.31 7.88 21.34
N SER A 59 12.52 7.33 21.47
CA SER A 59 12.92 6.10 20.78
C SER A 59 12.10 4.89 21.23
N ALA A 60 11.77 4.78 22.52
CA ALA A 60 10.91 3.70 23.02
C ALA A 60 9.51 3.72 22.40
N PHE A 61 8.92 4.91 22.22
CA PHE A 61 7.63 5.05 21.52
C PHE A 61 7.74 4.78 20.02
N ALA A 62 8.85 5.16 19.39
CA ALA A 62 9.07 4.93 17.96
C ALA A 62 9.49 3.49 17.61
N TRP A 63 9.92 2.68 18.59
CA TRP A 63 10.55 1.37 18.37
C TRP A 63 9.69 0.41 17.54
N ASN A 64 8.37 0.41 17.75
CA ASN A 64 7.43 -0.50 17.10
C ASN A 64 6.64 0.13 15.94
N VAL A 65 7.00 1.33 15.51
CA VAL A 65 6.22 2.10 14.54
C VAL A 65 6.55 1.69 13.08
N GLY A 66 7.66 0.98 12.86
CA GLY A 66 8.10 0.60 11.52
C GLY A 66 8.49 1.79 10.63
N PRO A 67 8.97 1.55 9.40
CA PRO A 67 9.36 2.61 8.47
C PRO A 67 8.17 3.38 7.90
N ILE A 68 6.96 2.80 7.95
CA ILE A 68 5.70 3.42 7.54
C ILE A 68 4.83 3.51 8.79
N PRO A 69 4.74 4.69 9.43
CA PRO A 69 4.08 4.89 10.73
C PRO A 69 2.57 4.94 10.59
N GLU A 70 1.95 3.85 10.13
CA GLU A 70 0.53 3.75 9.81
C GLU A 70 -0.14 2.68 10.66
N VAL A 71 -1.36 2.96 11.12
CA VAL A 71 -2.24 1.97 11.78
C VAL A 71 -3.54 1.84 11.01
N ALA A 72 -4.13 0.65 11.03
CA ALA A 72 -5.43 0.43 10.39
C ALA A 72 -6.48 1.33 11.05
N ARG A 73 -7.23 2.04 10.21
CA ARG A 73 -8.35 2.90 10.63
C ARG A 73 -9.48 2.05 11.25
N ASP A 74 -10.26 2.64 12.15
CA ASP A 74 -11.39 1.95 12.78
C ASP A 74 -12.41 1.46 11.73
N ARG A 75 -12.60 0.14 11.68
CA ARG A 75 -13.50 -0.55 10.75
C ARG A 75 -14.96 -0.17 10.93
N SER A 76 -15.36 0.38 12.09
CA SER A 76 -16.74 0.79 12.35
C SER A 76 -17.24 1.88 11.39
N ALA A 77 -16.34 2.66 10.80
CA ALA A 77 -16.65 3.70 9.82
C ALA A 77 -16.76 3.18 8.37
N LEU A 78 -16.44 1.90 8.14
CA LEU A 78 -16.48 1.27 6.82
C LEU A 78 -17.92 0.95 6.42
N LYS A 79 -18.32 1.35 5.21
CA LYS A 79 -19.65 1.09 4.66
C LYS A 79 -19.58 -0.02 3.63
N CYS A 80 -20.22 -1.14 3.94
CA CYS A 80 -20.29 -2.30 3.06
C CYS A 80 -21.60 -2.35 2.28
N SER A 81 -21.54 -2.78 1.02
CA SER A 81 -22.71 -3.02 0.18
C SER A 81 -22.43 -4.07 -0.87
N MET A 82 -23.47 -4.75 -1.35
CA MET A 82 -23.33 -5.77 -2.38
C MET A 82 -23.29 -5.17 -3.79
N VAL A 83 -22.38 -5.70 -4.63
CA VAL A 83 -22.34 -5.48 -6.07
C VAL A 83 -22.29 -6.85 -6.75
N GLY A 84 -23.45 -7.33 -7.19
CA GLY A 84 -23.61 -8.72 -7.63
C GLY A 84 -23.39 -9.69 -6.48
N ALA A 85 -22.43 -10.61 -6.63
CA ALA A 85 -22.03 -11.58 -5.60
C ALA A 85 -20.84 -11.11 -4.73
N THR A 86 -20.30 -9.90 -5.00
CA THR A 86 -19.14 -9.36 -4.30
C THR A 86 -19.57 -8.32 -3.27
N GLU A 87 -19.10 -8.46 -2.03
CA GLU A 87 -19.25 -7.44 -0.99
C GLU A 87 -18.19 -6.35 -1.19
N LEU A 88 -18.62 -5.10 -1.34
CA LEU A 88 -17.76 -3.94 -1.46
C LEU A 88 -17.83 -3.10 -0.19
N CYS A 89 -16.70 -2.88 0.46
CA CYS A 89 -16.58 -2.03 1.64
C CYS A 89 -15.68 -0.82 1.38
N LEU A 90 -16.26 0.38 1.47
CA LEU A 90 -15.57 1.65 1.24
C LEU A 90 -15.66 2.54 2.48
N TRP A 91 -14.70 3.45 2.62
CA TRP A 91 -14.76 4.53 3.58
C TRP A 91 -15.82 5.56 3.18
N SER A 92 -16.38 6.24 4.18
CA SER A 92 -17.47 7.20 4.00
C SER A 92 -17.14 8.38 3.06
N GLU A 93 -15.86 8.69 2.90
CA GLU A 93 -15.29 9.71 2.03
C GLU A 93 -15.46 9.34 0.55
N HIS A 94 -15.52 8.05 0.24
CA HIS A 94 -15.79 7.52 -1.10
C HIS A 94 -17.25 7.11 -1.32
N ASP A 95 -18.13 7.44 -0.38
CA ASP A 95 -19.57 7.14 -0.46
C ASP A 95 -20.29 8.03 -1.48
N GLY A 96 -19.79 9.24 -1.77
CA GLY A 96 -20.34 10.15 -2.80
C GLY A 96 -20.07 9.72 -4.26
N PRO A 97 -18.84 9.29 -4.61
CA PRO A 97 -18.50 8.70 -5.91
C PRO A 97 -19.05 7.28 -6.18
N THR A 98 -19.89 6.74 -5.29
CA THR A 98 -20.36 5.33 -5.32
C THR A 98 -20.98 4.92 -6.64
N GLN A 99 -21.60 5.82 -7.41
CA GLN A 99 -22.20 5.45 -8.69
C GLN A 99 -21.15 5.15 -9.77
N VAL A 100 -20.08 5.95 -9.86
CA VAL A 100 -18.95 5.67 -10.77
C VAL A 100 -18.25 4.39 -10.31
N PHE A 101 -18.03 4.27 -9.00
CA PHE A 101 -17.36 3.11 -8.43
C PHE A 101 -18.11 1.80 -8.70
N ARG A 102 -19.41 1.75 -8.40
CA ARG A 102 -20.27 0.59 -8.67
C ARG A 102 -20.33 0.24 -10.15
N THR A 103 -20.42 1.25 -11.02
CA THR A 103 -20.47 1.03 -12.47
C THR A 103 -19.16 0.44 -12.98
N THR A 104 -18.02 1.01 -12.57
CA THR A 104 -16.69 0.47 -12.89
C THR A 104 -16.52 -0.93 -12.33
N LEU A 105 -16.90 -1.16 -11.07
CA LEU A 105 -16.82 -2.46 -10.42
C LEU A 105 -17.64 -3.52 -11.15
N THR A 106 -18.86 -3.19 -11.56
CA THR A 106 -19.71 -4.09 -12.34
C THR A 106 -19.05 -4.44 -13.68
N ALA A 107 -18.49 -3.45 -14.37
CA ALA A 107 -17.77 -3.68 -15.63
C ALA A 107 -16.52 -4.56 -15.44
N VAL A 108 -15.79 -4.36 -14.34
CA VAL A 108 -14.65 -5.21 -13.97
C VAL A 108 -15.11 -6.64 -13.70
N ILE A 109 -16.13 -6.86 -12.88
CA ILE A 109 -16.67 -8.19 -12.57
C ILE A 109 -17.06 -8.91 -13.86
N VAL A 110 -17.73 -8.23 -14.79
CA VAL A 110 -18.08 -8.78 -16.11
C VAL A 110 -16.84 -9.16 -16.91
N ALA A 111 -15.82 -8.30 -16.95
CA ALA A 111 -14.57 -8.58 -17.65
C ALA A 111 -13.83 -9.78 -17.06
N LEU A 112 -13.71 -9.84 -15.73
CA LEU A 112 -13.08 -10.96 -15.02
C LEU A 112 -13.83 -12.27 -15.23
N THR A 113 -15.16 -12.25 -15.16
CA THR A 113 -16.02 -13.42 -15.39
C THR A 113 -15.86 -13.94 -16.83
N ARG A 114 -15.81 -13.03 -17.82
CA ARG A 114 -15.63 -13.40 -19.24
C ARG A 114 -14.33 -14.15 -19.48
N GLU A 115 -13.29 -13.82 -18.72
CA GLU A 115 -11.95 -14.37 -18.85
C GLU A 115 -11.70 -15.57 -17.90
N ASP A 116 -12.74 -16.05 -17.19
CA ASP A 116 -12.67 -17.13 -16.19
C ASP A 116 -11.61 -16.87 -15.10
N LEU A 117 -11.49 -15.60 -14.71
CA LEU A 117 -10.53 -15.16 -13.70
C LEU A 117 -11.19 -15.14 -12.31
N PRO A 118 -10.44 -15.49 -11.24
CA PRO A 118 -11.00 -15.56 -9.90
C PRO A 118 -11.45 -14.17 -9.42
N ILE A 119 -12.67 -14.09 -8.91
CA ILE A 119 -13.25 -12.86 -8.36
C ILE A 119 -13.33 -13.01 -6.84
N PRO A 120 -12.59 -12.19 -6.08
CA PRO A 120 -12.67 -12.22 -4.62
C PRO A 120 -14.09 -11.89 -4.14
N GLY A 121 -14.55 -12.61 -3.11
CA GLY A 121 -15.91 -12.45 -2.57
C GLY A 121 -16.09 -11.13 -1.82
N ARG A 122 -15.01 -10.53 -1.33
CA ARG A 122 -15.04 -9.26 -0.60
C ARG A 122 -13.92 -8.33 -1.04
N TRP A 123 -14.25 -7.08 -1.32
CA TRP A 123 -13.32 -6.04 -1.76
C TRP A 123 -13.41 -4.89 -0.76
N SER A 124 -12.29 -4.43 -0.22
CA SER A 124 -12.28 -3.53 0.94
C SER A 124 -11.15 -2.51 0.87
N GLU A 125 -11.43 -1.25 1.21
CA GLU A 125 -10.39 -0.24 1.44
C GLU A 125 -9.71 -0.36 2.80
N GLU A 126 -10.14 -1.32 3.61
CA GLU A 126 -9.48 -1.66 4.85
C GLU A 126 -8.08 -2.20 4.57
N LEU A 127 -7.08 -1.68 5.28
CA LEU A 127 -5.72 -2.22 5.26
C LEU A 127 -5.79 -3.72 5.64
N ALA A 128 -5.48 -4.62 4.71
CA ALA A 128 -5.62 -6.06 4.96
C ALA A 128 -4.79 -6.47 6.18
N SER A 129 -5.46 -6.91 7.23
CA SER A 129 -4.80 -7.72 8.26
C SER A 129 -4.44 -9.08 7.67
N PRO A 130 -3.32 -9.70 8.09
CA PRO A 130 -2.86 -11.00 7.59
C PRO A 130 -3.88 -12.15 7.71
N SER A 131 -4.99 -11.95 8.45
CA SER A 131 -6.11 -12.88 8.60
C SER A 131 -7.23 -12.75 7.55
N SER A 132 -7.12 -11.87 6.55
CA SER A 132 -8.21 -11.56 5.60
C SER A 132 -8.16 -12.39 4.30
N VAL A 133 -8.01 -13.72 4.44
CA VAL A 133 -8.03 -14.64 3.29
C VAL A 133 -9.32 -14.44 2.48
N GLY A 134 -9.18 -14.15 1.18
CA GLY A 134 -10.31 -13.92 0.27
C GLY A 134 -10.84 -12.49 0.22
N THR A 135 -10.20 -11.53 0.91
CA THR A 135 -10.48 -10.11 0.76
C THR A 135 -9.46 -9.44 -0.16
N LEU A 136 -9.94 -8.71 -1.17
CA LEU A 136 -9.10 -7.87 -2.01
C LEU A 136 -9.00 -6.47 -1.40
N THR A 137 -7.78 -6.03 -1.10
CA THR A 137 -7.52 -4.67 -0.62
C THR A 137 -7.56 -3.67 -1.77
N LEU A 138 -8.23 -2.55 -1.54
CA LEU A 138 -8.35 -1.43 -2.46
C LEU A 138 -7.60 -0.23 -1.88
N ASP A 139 -6.63 0.29 -2.62
CA ASP A 139 -5.93 1.56 -2.32
C ASP A 139 -6.39 2.62 -3.33
N LEU A 140 -7.44 3.37 -2.99
CA LEU A 140 -8.17 4.23 -3.94
C LEU A 140 -7.79 5.70 -3.78
N TRP A 141 -6.75 6.14 -4.47
CA TRP A 141 -6.32 7.54 -4.47
C TRP A 141 -7.27 8.51 -5.20
N LYS A 142 -8.08 8.02 -6.16
CA LYS A 142 -9.02 8.81 -6.98
C LYS A 142 -10.24 7.96 -7.34
N SER A 143 -11.35 8.62 -7.63
CA SER A 143 -12.65 7.99 -7.92
C SER A 143 -12.98 7.83 -9.41
N ASP A 144 -12.03 8.11 -10.30
CA ASP A 144 -12.22 7.90 -11.73
C ASP A 144 -12.08 6.41 -12.11
N PRO A 145 -12.70 5.95 -13.22
CA PRO A 145 -12.73 4.53 -13.58
C PRO A 145 -11.36 3.87 -13.70
N ASP A 146 -10.35 4.56 -14.21
CA ASP A 146 -9.03 3.97 -14.40
C ASP A 146 -8.26 3.87 -13.10
N SER A 147 -8.36 4.87 -12.22
CA SER A 147 -7.80 4.78 -10.87
C SER A 147 -8.39 3.62 -10.06
N VAL A 148 -9.69 3.36 -10.22
CA VAL A 148 -10.37 2.21 -9.61
C VAL A 148 -9.82 0.89 -10.16
N ARG A 149 -9.72 0.74 -11.49
CA ARG A 149 -9.15 -0.46 -12.13
C ARG A 149 -7.70 -0.69 -11.70
N TRP A 150 -6.90 0.37 -11.62
CA TRP A 150 -5.51 0.27 -11.20
C TRP A 150 -5.40 -0.20 -9.75
N SER A 151 -6.24 0.34 -8.87
CA SER A 151 -6.34 -0.10 -7.47
C SER A 151 -6.67 -1.59 -7.36
N ILE A 152 -7.64 -2.07 -8.15
CA ILE A 152 -8.00 -3.49 -8.20
C ILE A 152 -6.82 -4.34 -8.71
N ALA A 153 -6.12 -3.88 -9.74
CA ALA A 153 -4.95 -4.57 -10.27
C ALA A 153 -3.83 -4.70 -9.22
N GLN A 154 -3.62 -3.66 -8.40
CA GLN A 154 -2.68 -3.72 -7.27
C GLN A 154 -3.12 -4.70 -6.18
N GLY A 155 -4.42 -4.79 -5.91
CA GLY A 155 -4.99 -5.75 -4.95
C GLY A 155 -4.93 -7.20 -5.42
N LEU A 156 -5.07 -7.44 -6.74
CA LEU A 156 -4.92 -8.76 -7.35
C LEU A 156 -3.44 -9.19 -7.45
N ALA A 157 -2.53 -8.21 -7.53
CA ALA A 157 -1.10 -8.43 -7.58
C ALA A 157 -0.36 -7.65 -6.48
N PRO A 158 -0.54 -8.03 -5.19
CA PRO A 158 0.09 -7.35 -4.08
C PRO A 158 1.59 -7.61 -4.04
N TRP A 159 2.35 -6.65 -3.48
CA TRP A 159 3.76 -6.87 -3.21
C TRP A 159 3.93 -7.85 -2.04
N PRO A 160 4.68 -8.95 -2.21
CA PRO A 160 5.01 -9.83 -1.10
C PRO A 160 5.91 -9.12 -0.10
N ALA A 161 5.63 -9.26 1.20
CA ALA A 161 6.45 -8.64 2.26
C ALA A 161 7.92 -9.09 2.19
N CYS A 162 8.16 -10.35 1.84
CA CYS A 162 9.50 -10.93 1.71
C CYS A 162 10.16 -10.72 0.33
N ALA A 163 9.57 -9.90 -0.55
CA ALA A 163 10.13 -9.64 -1.89
C ALA A 163 11.50 -8.95 -1.88
N PHE A 164 11.89 -8.34 -0.75
CA PHE A 164 13.19 -7.68 -0.57
C PHE A 164 14.27 -8.59 0.02
N GLU A 165 13.91 -9.79 0.52
CA GLU A 165 14.87 -10.77 1.00
C GLU A 165 15.41 -11.56 -0.20
N ALA A 166 16.70 -11.34 -0.48
CA ALA A 166 17.41 -11.65 -1.74
C ALA A 166 17.50 -13.14 -2.15
N ALA A 167 16.66 -14.04 -1.62
CA ALA A 167 16.69 -15.47 -1.92
C ALA A 167 15.49 -15.97 -2.76
N VAL A 168 14.44 -15.17 -2.98
CA VAL A 168 13.29 -15.57 -3.80
C VAL A 168 13.35 -14.92 -5.19
N ALA A 169 14.30 -15.41 -5.99
CA ALA A 169 14.79 -14.77 -7.21
C ALA A 169 13.91 -14.80 -8.50
N PRO A 170 12.68 -15.33 -8.61
CA PRO A 170 12.01 -15.27 -9.92
C PRO A 170 11.07 -14.08 -10.11
N LEU A 171 10.79 -13.30 -9.06
CA LEU A 171 9.87 -12.15 -9.13
C LEU A 171 10.67 -10.88 -8.83
N SER A 172 11.37 -10.37 -9.84
CA SER A 172 11.88 -9.00 -9.80
C SER A 172 10.72 -8.02 -9.60
N GLY A 173 10.96 -6.85 -9.01
CA GLY A 173 9.93 -5.82 -8.86
C GLY A 173 9.21 -5.47 -10.16
N SER A 174 9.96 -5.46 -11.26
CA SER A 174 9.42 -5.28 -12.61
C SER A 174 8.37 -6.31 -13.03
N SER A 175 8.46 -7.55 -12.55
CA SER A 175 7.52 -8.62 -12.91
C SER A 175 6.14 -8.39 -12.27
N ILE A 176 6.08 -7.87 -11.04
CA ILE A 176 4.82 -7.55 -10.35
C ILE A 176 4.15 -6.36 -11.02
N ASP A 177 4.92 -5.35 -11.40
CA ASP A 177 4.39 -4.16 -12.07
C ASP A 177 3.86 -4.48 -13.47
N VAL A 178 4.53 -5.36 -14.22
CA VAL A 178 4.03 -5.91 -15.49
C VAL A 178 2.73 -6.69 -15.28
N LEU A 179 2.64 -7.51 -14.23
CA LEU A 179 1.43 -8.27 -13.88
C LEU A 179 0.26 -7.33 -13.55
N ARG A 180 0.50 -6.24 -12.82
CA ARG A 180 -0.51 -5.20 -12.54
C ARG A 180 -0.97 -4.52 -13.82
N GLY A 181 -0.05 -4.18 -14.72
CA GLY A 181 -0.37 -3.65 -16.04
C GLY A 181 -1.26 -4.59 -16.85
N TRP A 182 -0.94 -5.89 -16.83
CA TRP A 182 -1.75 -6.90 -17.49
C TRP A 182 -3.17 -7.00 -16.87
N TRP A 183 -3.33 -7.06 -15.55
CA TRP A 183 -4.66 -7.00 -14.91
C TRP A 183 -5.46 -5.76 -15.30
N PHE A 184 -4.80 -4.61 -15.22
CA PHE A 184 -5.40 -3.32 -15.55
C PHE A 184 -5.94 -3.28 -16.99
N THR A 185 -5.15 -3.76 -17.95
CA THR A 185 -5.58 -3.84 -19.36
C THR A 185 -6.71 -4.86 -19.57
N ALA A 186 -6.68 -6.02 -18.90
CA ALA A 186 -7.76 -7.01 -18.97
C ALA A 186 -9.10 -6.46 -18.47
N MET A 187 -9.06 -5.52 -17.53
CA MET A 187 -10.23 -4.80 -17.00
C MET A 187 -10.67 -3.60 -17.85
N GLY A 188 -10.04 -3.39 -19.02
CA GLY A 188 -10.37 -2.30 -19.94
C GLY A 188 -9.84 -0.93 -19.49
N GLY A 189 -8.72 -0.90 -18.77
CA GLY A 189 -8.05 0.34 -18.39
C GLY A 189 -7.42 1.07 -19.58
N SER A 190 -7.31 2.40 -19.51
CA SER A 190 -6.75 3.20 -20.61
C SER A 190 -5.22 3.15 -20.73
N GLU A 191 -4.72 3.31 -21.95
CA GLU A 191 -3.28 3.41 -22.23
C GLU A 191 -2.60 4.55 -21.45
N ALA A 192 -3.29 5.69 -21.28
CA ALA A 192 -2.76 6.85 -20.57
C ALA A 192 -2.45 6.55 -19.09
N MET A 193 -3.35 5.85 -18.38
CA MET A 193 -3.12 5.47 -16.99
C MET A 193 -2.02 4.40 -16.87
N LEU A 194 -1.94 3.47 -17.83
CA LEU A 194 -0.85 2.49 -17.86
C LEU A 194 0.50 3.20 -18.00
N GLN A 195 0.60 4.21 -18.86
CA GLN A 195 1.79 5.03 -19.03
C GLN A 195 2.14 5.84 -17.77
N GLU A 196 1.15 6.42 -17.09
CA GLU A 196 1.37 7.15 -15.85
C GLU A 196 2.02 6.27 -14.78
N ASN A 197 1.59 5.01 -14.66
CA ASN A 197 2.05 4.13 -13.59
C ASN A 197 3.29 3.27 -13.94
N LEU A 198 3.41 2.87 -15.21
CA LEU A 198 4.48 1.97 -15.67
C LEU A 198 5.48 2.63 -16.64
N GLY A 199 5.32 3.92 -16.94
CA GLY A 199 6.21 4.64 -17.86
C GLY A 199 7.68 4.61 -17.44
N TRP A 200 7.97 4.53 -16.14
CA TRP A 200 9.34 4.42 -15.62
C TRP A 200 9.99 3.06 -15.91
N LEU A 201 9.21 1.97 -15.91
CA LEU A 201 9.68 0.62 -16.27
C LEU A 201 10.13 0.54 -17.73
N ILE A 202 9.63 1.48 -18.53
CA ILE A 202 9.86 1.61 -19.97
C ILE A 202 11.03 2.57 -20.24
N ALA A 203 11.27 3.53 -19.33
CA ALA A 203 12.45 4.39 -19.35
C ALA A 203 13.74 3.66 -18.95
N ASP A 204 13.62 2.50 -18.28
CA ASP A 204 14.74 1.57 -18.04
C ASP A 204 14.68 0.37 -19.02
N PRO A 205 15.43 0.40 -20.13
CA PRO A 205 15.43 -0.68 -21.12
C PRO A 205 15.93 -2.03 -20.56
N SER A 206 16.61 -2.04 -19.41
CA SER A 206 17.03 -3.27 -18.75
C SER A 206 15.90 -3.97 -17.99
N ALA A 207 14.85 -3.24 -17.59
CA ALA A 207 13.72 -3.76 -16.82
C ALA A 207 12.59 -4.34 -17.69
N SER A 208 12.49 -3.90 -18.95
CA SER A 208 11.41 -4.24 -19.89
C SER A 208 11.91 -4.81 -21.23
N GLY A 209 13.22 -4.98 -21.41
CA GLY A 209 13.78 -5.42 -22.70
C GLY A 209 13.64 -4.40 -23.83
N GLY A 210 13.34 -3.13 -23.51
CA GLY A 210 13.28 -2.03 -24.48
C GLY A 210 11.99 -1.93 -25.31
N ILE A 211 10.87 -2.48 -24.82
CA ILE A 211 9.59 -2.47 -25.55
C ILE A 211 8.92 -1.08 -25.46
N PRO A 212 8.61 -0.40 -26.59
CA PRO A 212 7.84 0.85 -26.60
C PRO A 212 6.46 0.72 -25.93
N ILE A 213 5.94 1.80 -25.32
CA ILE A 213 4.67 1.82 -24.55
C ILE A 213 3.49 1.21 -25.33
N LYS A 214 3.37 1.57 -26.60
CA LYS A 214 2.29 1.08 -27.48
C LYS A 214 2.39 -0.43 -27.74
N ASP A 215 3.62 -0.92 -27.79
CA ASP A 215 3.91 -2.35 -27.95
C ASP A 215 3.72 -3.08 -26.61
N LEU A 216 3.96 -2.42 -25.47
CA LEU A 216 3.66 -2.97 -24.15
C LEU A 216 2.16 -3.14 -23.94
N TYR A 217 1.33 -2.12 -24.21
CA TYR A 217 -0.12 -2.23 -24.07
C TYR A 217 -0.70 -3.35 -24.95
N SER A 218 -0.26 -3.43 -26.22
CA SER A 218 -0.68 -4.50 -27.13
C SER A 218 -0.16 -5.88 -26.71
N THR A 219 1.07 -5.97 -26.20
CA THR A 219 1.63 -7.21 -25.66
C THR A 219 0.87 -7.70 -24.43
N LEU A 220 0.59 -6.82 -23.45
CA LEU A 220 -0.13 -7.16 -22.24
C LEU A 220 -1.57 -7.61 -22.54
N SER A 221 -2.25 -6.90 -23.44
CA SER A 221 -3.60 -7.30 -23.87
C SER A 221 -3.64 -8.62 -24.62
N ALA A 222 -2.55 -9.02 -25.31
CA ALA A 222 -2.43 -10.28 -26.04
C ALA A 222 -2.03 -11.50 -25.19
N VAL A 223 -1.66 -11.32 -23.92
CA VAL A 223 -1.25 -12.45 -23.05
C VAL A 223 -2.42 -13.43 -22.86
N SER A 224 -2.18 -14.73 -23.07
CA SER A 224 -3.20 -15.79 -22.97
C SER A 224 -3.64 -16.09 -21.53
N ILE A 225 -4.92 -16.45 -21.34
CA ILE A 225 -5.53 -16.78 -20.04
C ILE A 225 -4.79 -17.89 -19.27
N ALA A 226 -4.19 -18.87 -19.96
CA ALA A 226 -3.39 -19.89 -19.30
C ALA A 226 -2.16 -19.30 -18.59
N THR A 227 -1.44 -18.38 -19.26
CA THR A 227 -0.29 -17.68 -18.68
C THR A 227 -0.72 -16.81 -17.49
N ARG A 228 -1.91 -16.22 -17.59
CA ARG A 228 -2.53 -15.40 -16.55
C ARG A 228 -2.74 -16.18 -15.25
N ASN A 229 -3.38 -17.35 -15.35
CA ASN A 229 -3.67 -18.20 -14.21
C ASN A 229 -2.41 -18.81 -13.58
N ALA A 230 -1.44 -19.23 -14.40
CA ALA A 230 -0.16 -19.75 -13.89
C ALA A 230 0.61 -18.71 -13.05
N TRP A 231 0.56 -17.42 -13.43
CA TRP A 231 1.16 -16.34 -12.66
C TRP A 231 0.43 -16.08 -11.33
N LEU A 232 -0.90 -16.13 -11.32
CA LEU A 232 -1.69 -15.99 -10.10
C LEU A 232 -1.39 -17.09 -9.07
N GLU A 233 -1.31 -18.34 -9.52
CA GLU A 233 -0.94 -19.47 -8.66
C GLU A 233 0.46 -19.26 -8.06
N ARG A 234 1.40 -18.76 -8.87
CA ARG A 234 2.75 -18.46 -8.40
C ARG A 234 2.78 -17.32 -7.38
N LEU A 235 2.02 -16.26 -7.62
CA LEU A 235 1.98 -15.11 -6.72
C LEU A 235 1.29 -15.46 -5.39
N SER A 236 0.16 -16.17 -5.45
CA SER A 236 -0.55 -16.62 -4.24
C SER A 236 0.31 -17.54 -3.38
N ALA A 237 1.06 -18.47 -3.99
CA ALA A 237 2.04 -19.30 -3.28
C ALA A 237 3.16 -18.47 -2.63
N LEU A 238 3.63 -17.40 -3.30
CA LEU A 238 4.65 -16.52 -2.75
C LEU A 238 4.11 -15.68 -1.58
N VAL A 239 2.93 -15.09 -1.73
CA VAL A 239 2.28 -14.31 -0.66
C VAL A 239 2.04 -15.19 0.56
N ALA A 240 1.53 -16.41 0.37
CA ALA A 240 1.34 -17.37 1.45
C ALA A 240 2.65 -17.71 2.18
N LYS A 241 3.75 -17.87 1.43
CA LYS A 241 5.08 -18.09 2.01
C LYS A 241 5.55 -16.87 2.83
N CYS A 242 5.43 -15.66 2.28
CA CYS A 242 5.85 -14.44 2.97
C CYS A 242 4.95 -14.03 4.15
N GLN A 243 3.73 -14.55 4.24
CA GLN A 243 2.78 -14.30 5.34
C GLN A 243 2.84 -15.39 6.43
N SER A 244 3.73 -16.39 6.30
CA SER A 244 3.92 -17.42 7.32
C SER A 244 4.46 -16.78 8.61
N PRO A 245 3.81 -17.01 9.78
CA PRO A 245 4.19 -16.37 11.05
C PRO A 245 5.59 -16.73 11.57
N ASP A 246 6.28 -17.70 10.97
CA ASP A 246 7.60 -18.14 11.42
C ASP A 246 8.73 -17.13 11.13
N ASP A 247 8.59 -16.23 10.13
CA ASP A 247 9.67 -15.32 9.71
C ASP A 247 9.73 -13.98 10.47
N TYR A 248 8.73 -13.64 11.29
CA TYR A 248 8.80 -12.43 12.14
C TYR A 248 9.48 -12.68 13.50
N SER A 249 10.03 -13.88 13.72
CA SER A 249 10.66 -14.26 15.00
C SER A 249 12.18 -14.10 15.03
N ILE A 250 12.80 -13.67 13.93
CA ILE A 250 14.26 -13.46 13.87
C ILE A 250 14.57 -12.10 13.21
N GLN A 251 14.58 -11.04 14.01
CA GLN A 251 15.53 -9.91 13.89
C GLN A 251 15.40 -8.95 15.07
#